data_AF-A0A024T944-F1
#
_entry.id   AF-A0A024T944-F1
#
_cell.length_a   1.000
_cell.length_b   1.000
_cell.length_c   1.000
_cell.angle_alpha   90.00
_cell.angle_beta   90.00
_cell.angle_gamma   90.00
#
_symmetry.space_group_name_H-M   'P 1'
#
loop_
_entity.id
_entity.type
_entity.pdbx_description
1 polymer ?
#
loop_
_entity_poly.entity_id
_entity_poly.type
_entity_poly.pdbx_seq_one_letter_code
_entity_poly.pdbx_strand_id
1 'polypeptide(L)'
;MIAAQVVERPLIPDVRFDLNAMSDANALLEFRFDVAGVQQLGFLLGLPAVVITLSRNRVLRDEAMCILLSRMAFPTRLFDMSRTFGRSRSVLCDVFLHVLNEIYDCWGHLLYINYKLVQRNIDQYCAAIQRKGAPTNRVFGFIDGTKVQTCRISAINDGNNLQKEIYSGLSACTV
;
A
#
# COMPACT_ATOMS: atom_id res chain seq x y z
N MET A 1 -25.35 -39.45 10.50
CA MET A 1 -25.99 -38.16 10.80
C MET A 1 -24.90 -37.10 10.79
N ILE A 2 -24.71 -36.42 9.66
CA ILE A 2 -23.64 -35.42 9.49
C ILE A 2 -24.17 -34.13 10.13
N ALA A 3 -23.58 -33.71 11.25
CA ALA A 3 -23.88 -32.42 11.84
C ALA A 3 -23.45 -31.34 10.83
N ALA A 4 -24.43 -30.67 10.22
CA ALA A 4 -24.18 -29.48 9.42
C ALA A 4 -23.65 -28.40 10.39
N GLN A 5 -22.33 -28.20 10.42
CA GLN A 5 -21.75 -27.03 11.07
C GLN A 5 -22.31 -25.79 10.37
N VAL A 6 -23.25 -25.10 11.01
CA VAL A 6 -23.71 -23.79 10.57
C VAL A 6 -22.56 -22.82 10.83
N VAL A 7 -21.80 -22.51 9.77
CA VAL A 7 -20.76 -21.48 9.83
C VAL A 7 -21.47 -20.14 9.90
N GLU A 8 -21.45 -19.51 11.09
CA GLU A 8 -21.95 -18.16 11.27
C GLU A 8 -21.13 -17.19 10.41
N ARG A 9 -21.83 -16.44 9.54
CA ARG A 9 -21.19 -15.49 8.62
C ARG A 9 -21.17 -14.11 9.27
N PRO A 10 -20.04 -13.39 9.26
CA PRO A 10 -20.01 -11.99 9.67
C PRO A 10 -21.00 -11.17 8.83
N LEU A 11 -21.79 -10.33 9.50
CA LEU A 11 -22.69 -9.40 8.83
C LEU A 11 -21.88 -8.39 8.00
N ILE A 12 -22.32 -8.14 6.77
CA ILE A 12 -21.80 -7.06 5.95
C ILE A 12 -22.63 -5.82 6.29
N PRO A 13 -22.02 -4.74 6.77
CA PRO A 13 -22.76 -3.51 7.07
C PRO A 13 -23.42 -2.96 5.80
N ASP A 14 -24.68 -2.53 5.92
CA ASP A 14 -25.37 -1.80 4.84
C ASP A 14 -24.90 -0.34 4.86
N VAL A 15 -23.67 -0.15 4.39
CA VAL A 15 -23.00 1.15 4.32
C VAL A 15 -22.70 1.44 2.85
N ARG A 16 -23.06 2.63 2.40
CA ARG A 16 -22.61 3.15 1.10
C ARG A 16 -21.48 4.13 1.35
N PHE A 17 -20.28 3.76 0.93
CA PHE A 17 -19.12 4.63 1.02
C PHE A 17 -19.31 5.84 0.10
N ASP A 18 -19.12 7.04 0.65
CA ASP A 18 -19.11 8.30 -0.11
C ASP A 18 -17.88 9.11 0.30
N LEU A 19 -16.94 9.26 -0.64
CA LEU A 19 -15.72 10.03 -0.43
C LEU A 19 -16.02 11.52 -0.19
N ASN A 20 -17.06 12.07 -0.82
CA ASN A 20 -17.38 13.50 -0.72
C ASN A 20 -17.95 13.89 0.65
N ALA A 21 -18.43 12.90 1.42
CA ALA A 21 -18.87 13.10 2.79
C ALA A 21 -17.70 13.10 3.81
N MET A 22 -16.48 12.78 3.38
CA MET A 22 -15.29 12.76 4.22
C MET A 22 -14.63 14.14 4.28
N SER A 23 -14.05 14.49 5.44
CA SER A 23 -13.18 15.67 5.54
C SER A 23 -11.80 15.39 4.95
N ASP A 24 -11.14 16.41 4.41
CA ASP A 24 -9.77 16.28 3.89
C ASP A 24 -8.78 15.78 4.95
N ALA A 25 -8.96 16.17 6.22
CA ALA A 25 -8.13 15.71 7.33
C ALA A 25 -8.22 14.17 7.52
N ASN A 26 -9.43 13.62 7.43
CA ASN A 26 -9.62 12.16 7.52
C ASN A 26 -9.10 11.46 6.27
N ALA A 27 -9.34 12.02 5.08
CA ALA A 27 -8.85 11.47 3.82
C ALA A 27 -7.31 11.39 3.81
N LEU A 28 -6.62 12.41 4.31
CA LEU A 28 -5.16 12.41 4.43
C LEU A 28 -4.64 11.31 5.39
N LEU A 29 -5.36 11.04 6.48
CA LEU A 29 -4.97 10.00 7.43
C LEU A 29 -5.20 8.60 6.87
N GLU A 30 -6.32 8.37 6.19
CA GLU A 30 -6.72 7.06 5.66
C GLU A 30 -6.03 6.72 4.32
N PHE A 31 -5.90 7.71 3.44
CA PHE A 31 -5.51 7.50 2.04
C PHE A 31 -4.19 8.20 1.65
N ARG A 32 -3.66 9.09 2.51
CA ARG A 32 -2.50 9.97 2.22
C ARG A 32 -2.75 11.05 1.17
N PHE A 33 -4.00 11.22 0.75
CA PHE A 33 -4.45 12.25 -0.18
C PHE A 33 -5.71 12.90 0.38
N ASP A 34 -5.93 14.17 0.09
CA ASP A 34 -7.21 14.85 0.34
C ASP A 34 -8.30 14.33 -0.63
N VAL A 35 -9.55 14.75 -0.43
CA VAL A 35 -10.69 14.25 -1.22
C VAL A 35 -10.47 14.52 -2.72
N ALA A 36 -10.10 15.75 -3.05
CA ALA A 36 -9.83 16.15 -4.43
C ALA A 36 -8.66 15.38 -5.05
N GLY A 37 -7.60 15.14 -4.27
CA GLY A 37 -6.43 14.39 -4.70
C GLY A 37 -6.76 12.94 -5.03
N VAL A 38 -7.58 12.25 -4.23
CA VAL A 38 -8.03 10.88 -4.54
C VAL A 38 -8.81 10.84 -5.86
N GLN A 39 -9.74 11.78 -6.06
CA GLN A 39 -10.54 11.87 -7.29
C GLN A 39 -9.67 12.15 -8.51
N GLN A 40 -8.75 13.11 -8.39
CA GLN A 40 -7.82 13.46 -9.45
C GLN A 40 -6.90 12.28 -9.77
N LEU A 41 -6.41 11.57 -8.77
CA LEU A 41 -5.55 10.41 -8.95
C LEU A 41 -6.27 9.30 -9.72
N GLY A 42 -7.51 8.98 -9.36
CA GLY A 42 -8.31 7.99 -10.10
C GLY A 42 -8.52 8.37 -11.57
N PHE A 43 -8.75 9.66 -11.85
CA PHE A 43 -8.88 10.16 -13.21
C PHE A 43 -7.57 10.07 -14.00
N LEU A 44 -6.46 10.54 -13.42
CA LEU A 44 -5.15 10.57 -14.07
C LEU A 44 -4.58 9.17 -14.33
N LEU A 45 -4.87 8.21 -13.45
CA LEU A 45 -4.48 6.81 -13.62
C LEU A 45 -5.33 6.09 -14.68
N GLY A 46 -6.37 6.73 -15.21
CA GLY A 46 -7.17 6.21 -16.32
C GLY A 46 -8.29 5.27 -15.89
N LEU A 47 -8.68 5.24 -14.61
CA LEU A 47 -9.77 4.37 -14.18
C LEU A 47 -11.12 4.85 -14.74
N PRO A 48 -11.98 3.92 -15.19
CA PRO A 48 -13.33 4.26 -15.63
C PRO A 48 -14.18 4.79 -14.47
N ALA A 49 -15.21 5.59 -14.78
CA ALA A 49 -16.13 6.13 -13.76
C ALA A 49 -16.81 5.03 -12.92
N VAL A 50 -17.05 3.86 -13.53
CA VAL A 50 -17.51 2.64 -12.87
C VAL A 50 -16.54 1.52 -13.19
N VAL A 51 -15.87 1.01 -12.18
CA VAL A 51 -15.00 -0.16 -12.24
C VAL A 51 -15.87 -1.42 -12.16
N ILE A 52 -15.68 -2.34 -13.10
CA ILE A 52 -16.42 -3.60 -13.17
C ILE A 52 -15.42 -4.75 -13.17
N THR A 53 -15.34 -5.47 -12.05
CA THR A 53 -14.41 -6.60 -11.91
C THR A 53 -14.82 -7.80 -12.76
N LEU A 54 -13.93 -8.78 -12.92
CA LEU A 54 -14.24 -10.06 -13.58
C LEU A 54 -15.40 -10.80 -12.91
N SER A 55 -15.50 -10.69 -11.58
CA SER A 55 -16.61 -11.22 -10.78
C SER A 55 -17.90 -10.40 -10.90
N ARG A 56 -17.92 -9.40 -11.80
CA ARG A 56 -19.03 -8.46 -12.08
C ARG A 56 -19.41 -7.57 -10.90
N ASN A 57 -18.49 -7.35 -9.97
CA ASN A 57 -18.69 -6.36 -8.91
C ASN A 57 -18.55 -4.97 -9.51
N ARG A 58 -19.57 -4.12 -9.27
CA ARG A 58 -19.58 -2.73 -9.73
C ARG A 58 -19.22 -1.80 -8.59
N VAL A 59 -18.26 -0.91 -8.83
CA VAL A 59 -17.72 0.04 -7.85
C VAL A 59 -17.52 1.38 -8.54
N LEU A 60 -17.83 2.48 -7.86
CA LEU A 60 -17.46 3.80 -8.37
C LEU A 60 -15.95 3.97 -8.34
N ARG A 61 -15.40 4.74 -9.28
CA ARG A 61 -13.96 5.02 -9.36
C ARG A 61 -13.37 5.46 -8.01
N ASP A 62 -14.03 6.41 -7.36
CA ASP A 62 -13.55 7.01 -6.11
C ASP A 62 -13.50 5.97 -4.99
N GLU A 63 -14.54 5.14 -4.86
CA GLU A 63 -14.58 4.02 -3.91
C GLU A 63 -13.49 2.98 -4.22
N ALA A 64 -13.31 2.63 -5.50
CA ALA A 64 -12.28 1.68 -5.94
C ALA A 64 -10.86 2.19 -5.63
N MET A 65 -10.61 3.49 -5.84
CA MET A 65 -9.36 4.15 -5.46
C MET A 65 -9.15 4.16 -3.95
N CYS A 66 -10.17 4.48 -3.16
CA CYS A 66 -10.08 4.43 -1.70
C CYS A 66 -9.77 3.02 -1.19
N ILE A 67 -10.37 1.97 -1.77
CA ILE A 67 -10.07 0.57 -1.43
C ILE A 67 -8.59 0.25 -1.71
N LEU A 68 -8.07 0.67 -2.86
CA LEU A 68 -6.67 0.50 -3.23
C LEU A 68 -5.74 1.26 -2.27
N LEU A 69 -6.02 2.54 -2.01
CA LEU A 69 -5.18 3.40 -1.18
C LEU A 69 -5.18 2.93 0.28
N SER A 70 -6.33 2.59 0.88
CA SER A 70 -6.39 2.02 2.24
C SER A 70 -5.56 0.74 2.40
N ARG A 71 -5.41 -0.02 1.32
CA ARG A 71 -4.61 -1.25 1.30
C ARG A 71 -3.11 -1.00 1.21
N MET A 72 -2.73 0.00 0.43
CA MET A 72 -1.32 0.34 0.20
C MET A 72 -0.75 1.27 1.26
N ALA A 73 -1.59 2.09 1.91
CA ALA A 73 -1.17 3.02 2.94
C ALA A 73 -0.67 2.31 4.21
N PHE A 74 -1.27 1.16 4.57
CA PHE A 74 -0.86 0.34 5.70
C PHE A 74 -1.43 -1.08 5.58
N PRO A 75 -0.76 -2.13 6.15
CA PRO A 75 -1.34 -3.46 6.24
C PRO A 75 -2.65 -3.49 7.04
N THR A 76 -3.79 -3.41 6.34
CA THR A 76 -5.14 -3.41 6.92
C THR A 76 -5.87 -4.72 6.68
N ARG A 77 -6.64 -5.22 7.66
CA ARG A 77 -7.43 -6.45 7.48
C ARG A 77 -8.64 -6.17 6.59
N LEU A 78 -9.02 -7.15 5.75
CA LEU A 78 -10.23 -7.02 4.89
C LEU A 78 -11.49 -6.87 5.74
N PHE A 79 -11.47 -7.46 6.94
CA PHE A 79 -12.57 -7.36 7.88
C PHE A 79 -12.79 -5.92 8.35
N ASP A 80 -11.74 -5.18 8.68
CA ASP A 80 -11.88 -3.81 9.16
C ASP A 80 -12.39 -2.90 8.04
N MET A 81 -11.84 -3.06 6.83
CA MET A 81 -12.29 -2.37 5.63
C MET A 81 -13.77 -2.67 5.27
N SER A 82 -14.27 -3.87 5.58
CA SER A 82 -15.68 -4.20 5.30
C SER A 82 -16.66 -3.28 6.05
N ARG A 83 -16.25 -2.71 7.18
CA ARG A 83 -17.05 -1.74 7.94
C ARG A 83 -17.08 -0.38 7.28
N THR A 84 -15.96 0.06 6.73
CA THR A 84 -15.83 1.35 6.04
C THR A 84 -16.53 1.34 4.69
N PHE A 85 -16.34 0.27 3.91
CA PHE A 85 -16.83 0.21 2.52
C PHE A 85 -18.18 -0.50 2.36
N GLY A 86 -18.71 -1.14 3.41
CA GLY A 86 -19.97 -1.89 3.33
C GLY A 86 -19.93 -3.06 2.35
N ARG A 87 -18.74 -3.60 2.07
CA ARG A 87 -18.52 -4.68 1.11
C ARG A 87 -17.93 -5.91 1.77
N SER A 88 -18.30 -7.08 1.27
CA SER A 88 -17.72 -8.33 1.73
C SER A 88 -16.20 -8.36 1.50
N ARG A 89 -15.49 -9.13 2.34
CA ARG A 89 -14.04 -9.31 2.21
C ARG A 89 -13.63 -9.81 0.83
N SER A 90 -14.42 -10.72 0.24
CA SER A 90 -14.16 -11.26 -1.10
C SER A 90 -14.28 -10.18 -2.17
N VAL A 91 -15.30 -9.33 -2.09
CA VAL A 91 -15.48 -8.20 -3.03
C VAL A 91 -14.36 -7.18 -2.89
N LEU A 92 -13.98 -6.83 -1.65
CA LEU A 92 -12.86 -5.92 -1.40
C LEU A 92 -11.56 -6.44 -1.99
N CYS A 93 -11.27 -7.73 -1.83
CA CYS A 93 -10.07 -8.35 -2.38
C CYS A 93 -10.10 -8.37 -3.92
N ASP A 94 -11.24 -8.71 -4.52
CA ASP A 94 -11.46 -8.75 -5.97
C ASP A 94 -11.27 -7.35 -6.59
N VAL A 95 -11.87 -6.32 -5.99
CA VAL A 95 -11.72 -4.92 -6.42
C VAL A 95 -10.28 -4.45 -6.27
N PHE A 96 -9.65 -4.71 -5.13
CA PHE A 96 -8.24 -4.36 -4.90
C PHE A 96 -7.32 -4.95 -5.99
N LEU A 97 -7.42 -6.26 -6.24
CA LEU A 97 -6.58 -6.94 -7.23
C LEU A 97 -6.86 -6.45 -8.64
N HIS A 98 -8.13 -6.25 -8.98
CA HIS A 98 -8.52 -5.77 -10.31
C HIS A 98 -7.94 -4.38 -10.59
N VAL A 99 -8.13 -3.41 -9.69
CA VAL A 99 -7.61 -2.05 -9.85
C VAL A 99 -6.08 -2.03 -9.85
N LEU A 100 -5.45 -2.82 -8.97
CA LEU A 100 -3.98 -2.94 -8.93
C LEU A 100 -3.43 -3.43 -10.28
N ASN A 101 -4.04 -4.46 -10.86
CA ASN A 101 -3.62 -4.99 -12.16
C ASN A 101 -3.87 -3.98 -13.29
N GLU A 102 -5.02 -3.29 -13.34
CA GLU A 102 -5.27 -2.27 -14.37
C GLU A 102 -4.22 -1.15 -14.34
N ILE A 103 -3.88 -0.67 -13.15
CA ILE A 103 -2.85 0.36 -12.97
C ILE A 103 -1.48 -0.19 -13.39
N TYR A 104 -1.14 -1.41 -12.98
CA TYR A 104 0.14 -2.02 -13.31
C TYR A 104 0.30 -2.30 -14.81
N ASP A 105 -0.76 -2.75 -15.49
CA ASP A 105 -0.74 -3.02 -16.93
C ASP A 105 -0.52 -1.72 -17.73
N CYS A 106 -1.13 -0.61 -17.30
CA CYS A 106 -0.95 0.69 -17.95
C CYS A 106 0.39 1.36 -17.59
N TRP A 107 0.77 1.33 -16.31
CA TRP A 107 1.81 2.19 -15.74
C TRP A 107 3.00 1.44 -15.17
N GLY A 108 3.04 0.11 -15.26
CA GLY A 108 4.10 -0.73 -14.68
C GLY A 108 5.51 -0.29 -15.10
N HIS A 109 5.67 0.14 -16.35
CA HIS A 109 6.94 0.66 -16.86
C HIS A 109 7.43 1.95 -16.17
N LEU A 110 6.55 2.72 -15.53
CA LEU A 110 6.88 3.89 -14.71
C LEU A 110 6.96 3.57 -13.22
N LEU A 111 6.22 2.55 -12.76
CA LEU A 111 6.16 2.16 -11.34
C LEU A 111 7.43 1.43 -10.87
N TYR A 112 8.17 0.80 -11.78
CA TYR A 112 9.50 0.27 -11.47
C TYR A 112 10.57 1.35 -11.43
N ILE A 113 11.70 1.03 -10.79
CA ILE A 113 12.89 1.87 -10.80
C ILE A 113 13.20 2.30 -12.23
N ASN A 114 13.23 3.61 -12.45
CA ASN A 114 13.65 4.19 -13.72
C ASN A 114 15.17 4.03 -13.85
N TYR A 115 15.60 2.86 -14.34
CA TYR A 115 17.01 2.51 -14.50
C TYR A 115 17.79 3.54 -15.32
N LYS A 116 17.17 4.12 -16.35
CA LYS A 116 17.81 5.14 -17.19
C LYS A 116 18.10 6.42 -16.40
N LEU A 117 17.15 6.86 -15.57
CA LEU A 117 17.35 8.04 -14.72
C LEU A 117 18.39 7.77 -13.64
N VAL A 118 18.33 6.59 -13.00
CA VAL A 118 19.29 6.20 -11.96
C VAL A 118 20.69 6.12 -12.54
N GLN A 119 20.87 5.38 -13.64
CA GLN A 119 22.17 5.20 -14.29
C GLN A 119 22.78 6.54 -14.72
N ARG A 120 21.97 7.47 -15.23
CA ARG A 120 22.44 8.81 -15.65
C ARG A 120 22.96 9.66 -14.48
N ASN A 121 22.41 9.48 -13.28
CA ASN A 121 22.68 10.34 -12.12
C ASN A 121 23.38 9.61 -10.97
N ILE A 122 23.83 8.37 -11.18
CA ILE A 122 24.25 7.46 -10.11
C ILE A 122 25.44 8.01 -9.32
N ASP A 123 26.42 8.59 -10.01
CA ASP A 123 27.59 9.20 -9.39
C ASP A 123 27.22 10.43 -8.55
N GLN A 124 26.24 11.20 -9.00
CA GLN A 124 25.75 12.37 -8.26
C GLN A 124 25.04 11.95 -6.97
N TYR A 125 24.25 10.88 -7.03
CA TYR A 125 23.57 10.33 -5.86
C TYR A 125 24.57 9.76 -4.84
N CYS A 126 25.53 8.96 -5.30
CA CYS A 126 26.62 8.44 -4.48
C CYS A 126 27.41 9.56 -3.80
N ALA A 127 27.81 10.60 -4.55
CA ALA A 127 28.53 11.75 -4.01
C ALA A 127 27.70 12.53 -2.98
N ALA A 128 26.40 12.72 -3.22
CA ALA A 128 25.53 13.41 -2.28
C ALA A 128 25.38 12.66 -0.96
N ILE A 129 25.24 11.32 -1.02
CA ILE A 129 25.08 10.46 0.16
C ILE A 129 26.41 10.35 0.93
N GLN A 130 27.54 10.22 0.23
CA GLN A 130 28.87 10.25 0.86
C GLN A 130 29.12 11.56 1.61
N ARG A 131 28.77 12.71 1.00
CA ARG A 131 28.88 14.03 1.67
C ARG A 131 28.04 14.14 2.95
N LYS A 132 26.98 13.34 3.08
CA LYS A 132 26.15 13.26 4.29
C LYS A 132 26.73 12.34 5.37
N GLY A 133 27.88 11.71 5.11
CA GLY A 133 28.59 10.86 6.08
C GLY A 133 28.34 9.36 5.89
N ALA A 134 27.89 8.92 4.71
CA ALA A 134 27.77 7.49 4.45
C ALA A 134 29.15 6.79 4.55
N PRO A 135 29.20 5.56 5.08
CA PRO A 135 30.45 4.83 5.27
C PRO A 135 31.03 4.28 3.95
N THR A 136 30.25 4.30 2.86
CA THR A 136 30.69 3.81 1.56
C THR A 136 30.25 4.76 0.43
N ASN A 137 31.10 4.88 -0.59
CA ASN A 137 30.87 5.73 -1.75
C ASN A 137 30.01 5.08 -2.84
N ARG A 138 29.38 3.92 -2.54
CA ARG A 138 28.59 3.14 -3.50
C ARG A 138 27.09 3.21 -3.26
N VAL A 139 26.64 3.87 -2.19
CA VAL A 139 25.21 3.98 -1.89
C VAL A 139 24.62 5.11 -2.73
N PHE A 140 23.66 4.79 -3.59
CA PHE A 140 22.95 5.77 -4.44
C PHE A 140 21.52 6.04 -3.98
N GLY A 141 21.00 5.30 -3.01
CA GLY A 141 19.65 5.50 -2.49
C GLY A 141 19.34 4.62 -1.29
N PHE A 142 18.18 4.85 -0.69
CA PHE A 142 17.65 4.06 0.40
C PHE A 142 16.21 3.66 0.05
N ILE A 143 15.84 2.43 0.37
CA ILE A 143 14.46 1.99 0.26
C ILE A 143 13.71 2.56 1.46
N ASP A 144 12.75 3.43 1.19
CA ASP A 144 11.83 3.91 2.21
C ASP A 144 10.79 2.81 2.49
N GLY A 145 11.04 2.05 3.55
CA GLY A 145 10.16 0.98 4.00
C GLY A 145 9.61 1.29 5.37
N THR A 146 8.31 1.06 5.57
CA THR A 146 7.73 1.06 6.92
C THR A 146 8.26 -0.16 7.66
N LYS A 147 9.04 0.05 8.73
CA LYS A 147 9.47 -1.03 9.62
C LYS A 147 8.26 -1.57 10.39
N VAL A 148 7.66 -2.64 9.90
CA VAL A 148 6.61 -3.35 10.63
C VAL A 148 7.28 -4.21 11.70
N GLN A 149 6.86 -4.06 12.96
CA GLN A 149 7.32 -4.93 14.04
C GLN A 149 6.83 -6.36 13.78
N THR A 150 7.75 -7.26 13.45
CA THR A 150 7.50 -8.71 13.47
C THR A 150 7.85 -9.28 14.84
N CYS A 151 7.34 -10.48 15.16
CA CYS A 151 7.53 -11.12 16.46
C CYS A 151 8.98 -11.01 16.97
N ARG A 152 9.16 -10.45 18.18
CA ARG A 152 10.44 -10.34 18.86
C ARG A 152 11.06 -11.73 18.99
N ILE A 153 12.26 -11.92 18.47
CA ILE A 153 13.16 -12.94 19.01
C ILE A 153 13.54 -12.42 20.40
N SER A 154 13.07 -13.09 21.45
CA SER A 154 13.44 -12.75 22.82
C SER A 154 14.96 -12.76 22.94
N ALA A 155 15.53 -11.69 23.51
CA ALA A 155 16.94 -11.67 23.84
C ALA A 155 17.22 -12.84 24.79
N ILE A 156 18.08 -13.76 24.37
CA ILE A 156 18.67 -14.73 25.28
C ILE A 156 19.60 -13.90 26.16
N ASN A 157 19.22 -13.70 27.43
CA ASN A 157 19.86 -13.14 28.65
C ASN A 157 21.29 -12.54 28.68
N ASP A 158 21.94 -12.25 27.55
CA ASP A 158 23.34 -11.83 27.45
C ASP A 158 23.49 -10.33 27.16
N GLY A 159 22.40 -9.55 27.24
CA GLY A 159 22.41 -8.10 26.99
C GLY A 159 22.69 -7.69 25.53
N ASN A 160 23.11 -8.63 24.68
CA ASN A 160 23.38 -8.41 23.27
C ASN A 160 22.07 -8.34 22.48
N ASN A 161 21.70 -7.12 22.11
CA ASN A 161 20.54 -6.85 21.29
C ASN A 161 20.88 -7.08 19.80
N LEU A 162 21.15 -8.34 19.44
CA LEU A 162 21.51 -8.78 18.07
C LEU A 162 20.48 -8.33 17.02
N GLN A 163 19.25 -8.00 17.44
CA GLN A 163 18.23 -7.41 16.57
C GLN A 163 18.65 -6.05 15.98
N LYS A 164 19.34 -5.18 16.73
CA LYS A 164 19.79 -3.87 16.21
C LYS A 164 20.97 -3.98 15.26
N GLU A 165 21.84 -4.98 15.44
CA GLU A 165 22.96 -5.23 14.53
C GLU A 165 22.49 -5.88 13.22
N ILE A 166 21.56 -6.83 13.29
CA ILE A 166 21.01 -7.51 12.10
C ILE A 166 19.99 -6.64 11.36
N TYR A 167 19.22 -5.81 12.07
CA TYR A 167 18.17 -4.94 11.52
C TYR A 167 18.44 -3.46 11.78
N SER A 168 19.65 -2.98 11.46
CA SER A 168 19.97 -1.54 11.43
C SER A 168 18.98 -0.75 10.55
N GLY A 169 18.32 -1.45 9.63
CA GLY A 169 17.04 -1.06 9.04
C GLY A 169 17.14 0.15 8.14
N LEU A 170 18.31 0.35 7.55
CA LEU A 170 18.51 1.07 6.31
C LEU A 170 18.74 0.01 5.23
N SER A 171 17.76 -0.20 4.36
CA SER A 171 17.99 -0.99 3.15
C SER A 171 18.58 -0.05 2.12
N ALA A 172 19.91 -0.02 2.04
CA ALA A 172 20.66 0.84 1.14
C ALA A 172 20.81 0.19 -0.23
N CYS A 173 20.59 0.95 -1.29
CA CYS A 173 20.84 0.52 -2.66
C CYS A 173 22.29 0.87 -3.01
N THR A 174 23.08 -0.14 -3.34
CA THR A 174 24.50 0.00 -3.71
C THR A 174 24.73 -0.33 -5.18
N VAL A 175 25.70 0.33 -5.79
CA VAL A 175 26.28 -0.04 -7.10
C VAL A 175 27.36 -1.11 -6.99
#